data_AF-A0A257WX13-F1
#
_entry.id   AF-A0A257WX13-F1
#
_cell.length_a   1.000
_cell.length_b   1.000
_cell.length_c   1.000
_cell.angle_alpha   90.00
_cell.angle_beta   90.00
_cell.angle_gamma   90.00
#
_symmetry.space_group_name_H-M   'P 1'
#
loop_
_entity.id
_entity.type
_entity.pdbx_description
1 polymer ?
#
loop_
_entity_poly.entity_id
_entity_poly.type
_entity_poly.pdbx_seq_one_letter_code
_entity_poly.pdbx_strand_id
1 'polypeptide(L)'
;ALSASTNDAFCPTLRGATKSELDERIGAVLEIVIDGLTDASVKKAMEVGMRAVCRIGAAGGIRRLSAGNYGGKLGQFQYHLREILK
;
A
#
# COMPACT_ATOMS: atom_id res chain seq x y z
N ALA A 1 -20.87 -3.55 16.98
CA ALA A 1 -19.74 -3.93 16.12
C ALA A 1 -18.85 -2.69 15.91
N LEU A 2 -17.54 -2.86 15.72
CA LEU A 2 -16.63 -1.74 15.40
C LEU A 2 -16.74 -1.41 13.91
N SER A 3 -16.74 -0.11 13.57
CA SER A 3 -16.81 0.36 12.17
C SER A 3 -15.50 0.17 11.40
N ALA A 4 -14.37 0.16 12.10
CA ALA A 4 -13.04 -0.15 11.59
C ALA A 4 -12.16 -0.73 12.70
N SER A 5 -11.12 -1.46 12.32
CA SER A 5 -10.10 -2.02 13.21
C SER A 5 -8.73 -2.00 12.54
N THR A 6 -7.68 -2.39 13.27
CA THR A 6 -6.34 -2.56 12.67
C THR A 6 -6.36 -3.64 11.58
N ASN A 7 -5.49 -3.48 10.58
CA ASN A 7 -5.23 -4.50 9.57
C ASN A 7 -4.09 -5.41 10.05
N ASP A 8 -4.46 -6.37 10.89
CA ASP A 8 -3.56 -7.31 11.55
C ASP A 8 -2.67 -8.10 10.58
N ALA A 9 -3.16 -8.41 9.38
CA ALA A 9 -2.38 -9.08 8.34
C ALA A 9 -1.10 -8.30 7.97
N PHE A 10 -1.09 -6.97 8.14
CA PHE A 10 0.04 -6.07 7.86
C PHE A 10 0.68 -5.49 9.13
N CYS A 11 0.42 -6.06 10.31
CA CYS A 11 1.09 -5.68 11.56
C CYS A 11 2.31 -6.59 11.82
N PRO A 12 3.57 -6.10 11.72
CA PRO A 12 4.76 -6.91 11.95
C PRO A 12 4.80 -7.58 13.33
N THR A 13 4.30 -6.88 14.36
CA THR A 13 4.27 -7.36 15.75
C THR A 13 3.22 -8.44 16.00
N LEU A 14 2.23 -8.59 15.12
CA LEU A 14 1.17 -9.60 15.24
C LEU A 14 1.39 -10.80 14.32
N ARG A 15 2.53 -10.89 13.61
CA ARG A 15 2.79 -11.92 12.60
C ARG A 15 2.57 -13.36 13.11
N GLY A 16 2.94 -13.65 14.35
CA GLY A 16 2.75 -14.98 14.96
C GLY A 16 1.34 -15.28 15.46
N ALA A 17 0.44 -14.28 15.46
CA ALA A 17 -0.91 -14.38 16.01
C ALA A 17 -2.01 -14.30 14.97
N THR A 18 -1.68 -14.03 13.69
CA THR A 18 -2.66 -13.90 12.60
C THR A 18 -2.14 -14.47 11.28
N LYS A 19 -3.01 -14.55 10.27
CA LYS A 19 -2.61 -14.85 8.89
C LYS A 19 -1.95 -13.61 8.27
N SER A 20 -0.67 -13.44 8.54
CA SER A 20 0.09 -12.29 8.06
C SER A 20 0.43 -12.37 6.57
N GLU A 21 0.41 -11.22 5.91
CA GLU A 21 0.89 -10.98 4.54
C GLU A 21 2.37 -10.51 4.51
N LEU A 22 3.06 -10.58 5.66
CA LEU A 22 4.42 -10.08 5.84
C LEU A 22 5.39 -11.21 6.16
N ASP A 23 6.53 -11.24 5.46
CA ASP A 23 7.66 -12.08 5.83
C ASP A 23 8.51 -11.46 6.95
N GLU A 24 9.44 -12.24 7.49
CA GLU A 24 10.29 -11.87 8.62
C GLU A 24 11.17 -10.65 8.40
N ARG A 25 11.46 -10.32 7.15
CA ARG A 25 12.33 -9.20 6.76
C ARG A 25 11.61 -7.86 6.81
N ILE A 26 10.28 -7.86 6.98
CA ILE A 26 9.46 -6.65 7.05
C ILE A 26 9.24 -6.25 8.52
N GLY A 27 9.99 -5.24 8.99
CA GLY A 27 9.86 -4.70 10.34
C GLY A 27 8.85 -3.56 10.49
N ALA A 28 8.43 -2.94 9.38
CA ALA A 28 7.47 -1.85 9.37
C ALA A 28 6.69 -1.81 8.05
N VAL A 29 5.46 -1.30 8.10
CA VAL A 29 4.61 -1.01 6.95
C VAL A 29 4.06 0.41 7.12
N LEU A 30 4.11 1.21 6.05
CA LEU A 30 3.59 2.57 6.03
C LEU A 30 2.60 2.68 4.87
N GLU A 31 1.47 3.33 5.12
CA GLU A 31 0.45 3.62 4.12
C GLU A 31 0.41 5.12 3.81
N ILE A 32 0.31 5.45 2.53
CA ILE A 32 0.14 6.84 2.06
C ILE A 32 -1.22 6.90 1.35
N VAL A 33 -2.14 7.67 1.91
CA VAL A 33 -3.48 7.91 1.35
C VAL A 33 -3.45 9.20 0.54
N ILE A 34 -4.07 9.19 -0.64
CA ILE A 34 -4.05 10.32 -1.59
C ILE A 34 -5.49 10.62 -2.01
N ASP A 35 -5.94 11.83 -1.70
CA ASP A 35 -7.16 12.42 -2.26
C ASP A 35 -6.80 13.37 -3.41
N GLY A 36 -7.65 13.42 -4.43
CA GLY A 36 -7.44 14.29 -5.58
C GLY A 36 -8.75 14.71 -6.24
N LEU A 37 -8.74 15.86 -6.90
CA LEU A 37 -9.92 16.41 -7.58
C LEU A 37 -10.25 15.66 -8.88
N THR A 38 -9.28 14.94 -9.46
CA THR A 38 -9.46 14.15 -10.68
C THR A 38 -8.74 12.81 -10.61
N ASP A 39 -9.24 11.80 -11.32
CA ASP A 39 -8.58 10.49 -11.50
C ASP A 39 -7.13 10.65 -12.00
N ALA A 40 -6.90 11.56 -12.95
CA ALA A 40 -5.57 11.85 -13.48
C ALA A 40 -4.61 12.39 -12.41
N SER A 41 -5.08 13.28 -11.53
CA SER A 41 -4.26 13.80 -10.42
C SER A 41 -3.86 12.71 -9.42
N VAL A 42 -4.78 11.81 -9.07
CA VAL A 42 -4.50 10.69 -8.16
C VAL A 42 -3.50 9.73 -8.78
N LYS A 43 -3.72 9.32 -10.05
CA LYS A 43 -2.76 8.47 -10.79
C LYS A 43 -1.39 9.10 -10.87
N LYS A 44 -1.31 10.41 -11.15
CA LYS A 44 -0.02 11.10 -11.23
C LYS A 44 0.69 11.14 -9.88
N ALA A 45 -0.03 11.43 -8.81
CA ALA A 45 0.51 11.44 -7.45
C ALA A 45 1.02 10.05 -7.03
N MET A 46 0.25 8.99 -7.29
CA MET A 46 0.68 7.61 -7.08
C MET A 46 1.94 7.27 -7.87
N GLU A 47 2.00 7.63 -9.15
CA GLU A 47 3.15 7.39 -10.02
C GLU A 47 4.43 8.01 -9.45
N VAL A 48 4.41 9.33 -9.20
CA VAL A 48 5.61 10.04 -8.75
C VAL A 48 6.05 9.62 -7.36
N GLY A 49 5.10 9.33 -6.47
CA GLY A 49 5.37 8.80 -5.12
C GLY A 49 6.02 7.43 -5.17
N MET A 50 5.46 6.49 -5.95
CA MET A 50 6.05 5.16 -6.11
C MET A 50 7.44 5.23 -6.75
N ARG A 51 7.64 6.05 -7.80
CA ARG A 51 8.98 6.23 -8.41
C ARG A 51 9.97 6.81 -7.40
N ALA A 52 9.55 7.71 -6.51
CA ALA A 52 10.41 8.24 -5.44
C ALA A 52 10.81 7.17 -4.43
N VAL A 53 9.88 6.34 -3.98
CA VAL A 53 10.17 5.22 -3.07
C VAL A 53 11.08 4.18 -3.74
N CYS A 54 10.86 3.87 -5.02
CA CYS A 54 11.74 2.98 -5.78
C CYS A 54 13.17 3.51 -5.90
N ARG A 55 13.37 4.84 -5.99
CA ARG A 55 14.72 5.44 -6.00
C ARG A 55 15.48 5.26 -4.68
N ILE A 56 14.78 5.24 -3.54
CA ILE A 56 15.38 4.87 -2.24
C ILE A 56 15.82 3.41 -2.29
N GLY A 57 14.95 2.53 -2.82
CA GLY A 57 15.27 1.16 -3.16
C GLY A 57 15.67 0.28 -1.97
N ALA A 58 16.17 -0.92 -2.27
CA ALA A 58 16.54 -1.90 -1.26
C ALA A 58 17.69 -1.43 -0.34
N ALA A 59 18.62 -0.62 -0.87
CA ALA A 59 19.71 -0.04 -0.10
C ALA A 59 19.20 0.89 1.02
N GLY A 60 18.10 1.61 0.78
CA GLY A 60 17.41 2.40 1.80
C GLY A 60 16.34 1.64 2.57
N GLY A 61 16.34 0.31 2.53
CA GLY A 61 15.43 -0.54 3.32
C GLY A 61 14.07 -0.81 2.69
N ILE A 62 13.78 -0.30 1.49
CA ILE A 62 12.51 -0.57 0.79
C ILE A 62 12.51 -2.00 0.25
N ARG A 63 11.59 -2.84 0.73
CA ARG A 63 11.49 -4.24 0.32
C ARG A 63 10.36 -4.52 -0.68
N ARG A 64 9.23 -3.84 -0.53
CA ARG A 64 8.03 -4.09 -1.32
C ARG A 64 7.16 -2.84 -1.38
N LEU A 65 6.49 -2.67 -2.51
CA LEU A 65 5.38 -1.73 -2.70
C LEU A 65 4.10 -2.53 -2.99
N SER A 66 2.98 -2.04 -2.46
CA SER A 66 1.65 -2.63 -2.63
C SER A 66 0.59 -1.55 -2.48
N ALA A 67 -0.67 -1.90 -2.71
CA ALA A 67 -1.83 -1.03 -2.42
C ALA A 67 -2.88 -1.80 -1.62
N GLY A 68 -3.51 -1.12 -0.66
CA GLY A 68 -4.70 -1.61 0.03
C GLY A 68 -5.92 -1.57 -0.90
N ASN A 69 -6.84 -2.52 -0.73
CA ASN A 69 -8.11 -2.54 -1.45
C ASN A 69 -9.17 -3.32 -0.67
N TYR A 70 -10.43 -3.17 -1.07
CA TYR A 70 -11.58 -3.85 -0.46
C TYR A 70 -12.18 -4.93 -1.38
N GLY A 71 -11.33 -5.66 -2.10
CA GLY A 71 -11.74 -6.74 -3.00
C GLY A 71 -12.57 -6.29 -4.21
N GLY A 72 -12.48 -5.00 -4.59
CA GLY A 72 -13.23 -4.43 -5.72
C GLY A 72 -14.73 -4.21 -5.45
N LYS A 73 -15.19 -4.35 -4.21
CA LYS A 73 -16.63 -4.32 -3.86
C LYS A 73 -17.14 -3.01 -3.25
N LEU A 74 -16.24 -2.05 -2.96
CA LEU A 74 -16.58 -0.84 -2.22
C LEU A 74 -16.33 0.45 -3.03
N GLY A 75 -15.11 0.64 -3.53
CA GLY A 75 -14.72 1.84 -4.27
C GLY A 75 -15.11 1.78 -5.75
N GLN A 76 -15.52 2.93 -6.30
CA GLN A 76 -15.78 3.08 -7.75
C GLN A 76 -14.51 3.02 -8.59
N PHE A 77 -13.38 3.47 -8.04
CA PHE A 77 -12.09 3.54 -8.72
C PHE A 77 -11.18 2.39 -8.31
N GLN A 78 -10.47 1.82 -9.30
CA GLN A 78 -9.44 0.82 -9.08
C GLN A 78 -8.17 1.26 -9.80
N TYR A 79 -7.14 1.57 -9.02
CA TYR A 79 -5.86 2.08 -9.52
C TYR A 79 -4.82 0.96 -9.56
N HIS A 80 -4.74 0.25 -10.68
CA HIS A 80 -3.80 -0.86 -10.83
C HIS A 80 -2.36 -0.36 -10.93
N LEU A 81 -1.51 -0.72 -9.96
CA LEU A 81 -0.12 -0.21 -9.87
C LEU A 81 0.71 -0.48 -11.13
N ARG A 82 0.50 -1.63 -11.79
CA ARG A 82 1.19 -1.97 -13.03
C ARG A 82 0.83 -1.05 -14.18
N GLU A 83 -0.38 -0.50 -14.22
CA GLU A 83 -0.81 0.44 -15.26
C GLU A 83 -0.26 1.84 -14.98
N ILE A 84 -0.17 2.23 -13.71
CA ILE A 84 0.38 3.51 -13.28
C ILE A 84 1.90 3.58 -13.52
N LEU A 85 2.63 2.48 -13.29
CA LEU A 85 4.10 2.42 -13.39
C LEU A 85 4.64 2.08 -14.77
N LYS A 86 3.79 1.96 -15.80
CA LYS A 86 4.27 1.79 -17.17
C LYS A 86 5.25 2.90 -17.59
#